data_AF-A0A8H3Z456-F1
#
_entry.id   AF-A0A8H3Z456-F1
#
_cell.length_a   1.000
_cell.length_b   1.000
_cell.length_c   1.000
_cell.angle_alpha   90.00
_cell.angle_beta   90.00
_cell.angle_gamma   90.00
#
_symmetry.space_group_name_H-M   'P 1'
#
loop_
_entity.id
_entity.type
_entity.pdbx_description
1 polymer ?
#
loop_
_entity_poly.entity_id
_entity_poly.type
_entity_poly.pdbx_seq_one_letter_code
_entity_poly.pdbx_strand_id
1 'polypeptide(L)'
;MPSSPQINVLYLAPGQEIISPEQFRASNPEMLANVAGAQLAKLSPSTLVKYGTHASLIEAKNMLYVAERTSVPVPRLFSAYAYGPLDRDVDDFGSVYDTYIFMEFIEGEDLAKSWGKCTSAEKQMISKDLKKHLTELRSLPAAGYIGSVHDGPVTDIILEWSTTSRGPFKSEADFNATIADTFVAKTKGQVGAYVRGMIDAHKHGIVFTHGDLRPHNIIVKNGRVTAIIDWEMAGWYPDYWEFVKAFHLENFTDDWASHLLGVLTPYYCRERDPTCQENIRSPVQVQVGSGSQATPPQKSTDFSEYLSHPSCAVPD
;
A
#
# COMPACT_ATOMS: atom_id res chain seq x y z
N MET A 1 -12.25 -9.23 31.75
CA MET A 1 -11.04 -9.43 30.93
C MET A 1 -10.43 -10.77 31.29
N PRO A 2 -9.88 -11.55 30.35
CA PRO A 2 -9.13 -12.76 30.69
C PRO A 2 -8.01 -12.41 31.68
N SER A 3 -7.66 -13.33 32.59
CA SER A 3 -6.65 -13.09 33.63
C SER A 3 -5.21 -13.08 33.09
N SER A 4 -4.99 -13.39 31.81
CA SER A 4 -3.69 -13.39 31.15
C SER A 4 -3.84 -13.25 29.63
N PRO A 5 -2.86 -12.65 28.93
CA PRO A 5 -2.84 -12.60 27.47
C PRO A 5 -2.92 -14.00 26.84
N GLN A 6 -3.59 -14.13 25.70
CA GLN A 6 -3.77 -15.39 24.98
C GLN A 6 -3.24 -15.29 23.55
N ILE A 7 -2.83 -16.44 23.00
CA ILE A 7 -2.44 -16.57 21.59
C ILE A 7 -3.64 -17.03 20.79
N ASN A 8 -4.07 -16.20 19.83
CA ASN A 8 -5.13 -16.48 18.88
C ASN A 8 -4.50 -16.78 17.52
N VAL A 9 -4.34 -18.08 17.22
CA VAL A 9 -3.66 -18.55 16.01
C VAL A 9 -4.54 -18.35 14.77
N LEU A 10 -4.01 -17.61 13.79
CA LEU A 10 -4.58 -17.54 12.45
C LEU A 10 -4.07 -18.71 11.59
N TYR A 11 -2.76 -18.96 11.65
CA TYR A 11 -2.09 -19.93 10.80
C TYR A 11 -0.92 -20.58 11.53
N LEU A 12 -0.75 -21.89 11.29
CA LEU A 12 0.41 -22.68 11.69
C LEU A 12 0.71 -23.66 10.57
N ALA A 13 1.92 -23.57 9.98
CA ALA A 13 2.33 -24.47 8.92
C ALA A 13 2.51 -25.91 9.46
N PRO A 14 2.26 -26.95 8.64
CA PRO A 14 2.45 -28.33 9.06
C PRO A 14 3.86 -28.57 9.61
N GLY A 15 3.94 -29.20 10.78
CA GLY A 15 5.21 -29.54 11.44
C GLY A 15 5.92 -28.36 12.11
N GLN A 16 5.31 -27.17 12.19
CA GLN A 16 5.80 -26.06 13.00
C GLN A 16 5.17 -26.08 14.40
N GLU A 17 5.87 -25.49 15.36
CA GLU A 17 5.37 -25.21 16.71
C GLU A 17 5.14 -23.71 16.87
N ILE A 18 4.19 -23.33 17.72
CA ILE A 18 3.98 -21.92 18.07
C ILE A 18 5.11 -21.46 18.97
N ILE A 19 5.82 -20.41 18.54
CA ILE A 19 6.80 -19.70 19.36
C ILE A 19 6.05 -18.59 20.07
N SER A 20 5.93 -18.66 21.40
CA SER A 20 5.26 -17.62 22.18
C SER A 20 6.07 -16.31 22.19
N PRO A 21 5.44 -15.17 22.50
CA PRO A 21 6.17 -13.91 22.68
C PRO A 21 7.31 -13.97 23.72
N GLU A 22 7.14 -14.78 24.77
CA GLU A 22 8.18 -14.99 25.79
C GLU A 22 9.35 -15.80 25.23
N GLN A 23 9.07 -16.89 24.52
CA GLN A 23 10.11 -17.71 23.86
C GLN A 23 10.85 -16.91 22.79
N PHE A 24 10.11 -16.13 21.98
CA PHE A 24 10.69 -15.23 20.99
C PHE A 24 11.63 -14.22 21.64
N ARG A 25 11.21 -13.51 22.71
CA ARG A 25 12.11 -12.58 23.42
C ARG A 25 13.32 -13.29 24.04
N ALA A 26 13.12 -14.48 24.63
CA ALA A 26 14.19 -15.26 25.25
C ALA A 26 15.25 -15.73 24.24
N SER A 27 14.88 -15.90 22.96
CA SER A 27 15.82 -16.26 21.89
C SER A 27 16.77 -15.12 21.46
N ASN A 28 16.57 -13.90 21.96
CA ASN A 28 17.38 -12.71 21.65
C ASN A 28 17.59 -12.50 20.13
N PRO A 29 16.50 -12.28 19.38
CA PRO A 29 16.55 -12.17 17.93
C PRO A 29 17.29 -10.90 17.48
N GLU A 30 17.89 -10.96 16.29
CA GLU A 30 18.57 -9.80 15.70
C GLU A 30 17.52 -8.80 15.18
N MET A 31 17.47 -7.61 15.77
CA MET A 31 16.54 -6.56 15.34
C MET A 31 17.02 -5.94 14.03
N LEU A 32 16.18 -6.02 12.99
CA LEU A 32 16.49 -5.48 11.66
C LEU A 32 15.91 -4.10 11.44
N ALA A 33 14.68 -3.86 11.90
CA ALA A 33 13.99 -2.59 11.74
C ALA A 33 12.89 -2.38 12.80
N ASN A 34 12.60 -1.11 13.06
CA ASN A 34 11.42 -0.68 13.80
C ASN A 34 10.80 0.47 13.01
N VAL A 35 9.60 0.25 12.47
CA VAL A 35 8.88 1.21 11.64
C VAL A 35 7.50 1.40 12.26
N ALA A 36 7.30 2.54 12.91
CA ALA A 36 6.01 3.00 13.41
C ALA A 36 5.19 1.91 14.11
N GLY A 37 5.75 1.17 15.07
CA GLY A 37 5.02 0.16 15.86
C GLY A 37 5.01 -1.27 15.28
N ALA A 38 5.47 -1.45 14.04
CA ALA A 38 5.82 -2.76 13.48
C ALA A 38 7.33 -2.98 13.55
N GLN A 39 7.73 -4.15 14.04
CA GLN A 39 9.13 -4.53 14.23
C GLN A 39 9.48 -5.72 13.35
N LEU A 40 10.67 -5.68 12.77
CA LEU A 40 11.25 -6.79 12.01
C LEU A 40 12.46 -7.33 12.76
N ALA A 41 12.44 -8.62 13.06
CA ALA A 41 13.55 -9.29 13.72
C ALA A 41 13.88 -10.61 13.04
N LYS A 42 15.16 -10.91 12.91
CA LYS A 42 15.67 -12.17 12.41
C LYS A 42 15.88 -13.13 13.58
N LEU A 43 15.05 -14.17 13.61
CA LEU A 43 15.08 -15.18 14.66
C LEU A 43 16.14 -16.25 14.39
N SER A 44 16.37 -16.57 13.11
CA SER A 44 17.36 -17.55 12.66
C SER A 44 17.81 -17.20 11.23
N PRO A 45 18.82 -17.89 10.67
CA PRO A 45 19.25 -17.66 9.29
C PRO A 45 18.11 -17.72 8.26
N SER A 46 17.06 -18.50 8.51
CA SER A 46 15.93 -18.73 7.61
C SER A 46 14.60 -18.17 8.12
N THR A 47 14.55 -17.51 9.27
CA THR A 47 13.30 -17.05 9.89
C THR A 47 13.33 -15.56 10.22
N LEU A 48 12.38 -14.84 9.64
CA LEU A 48 12.05 -13.46 9.94
C LEU A 48 10.74 -13.42 10.72
N VAL A 49 10.63 -12.47 11.65
CA VAL A 49 9.41 -12.20 12.41
C VAL A 49 9.03 -10.73 12.21
N LYS A 50 7.85 -10.48 11.64
CA LYS A 50 7.17 -9.16 11.69
C LYS A 50 6.21 -9.19 12.86
N TYR A 51 6.37 -8.27 13.81
CA TYR A 51 5.53 -8.27 15.02
C TYR A 51 5.28 -6.87 15.58
N GLY A 52 4.26 -6.74 16.42
CA GLY A 52 3.91 -5.52 17.14
C GLY A 52 2.46 -5.09 16.92
N THR A 53 2.14 -3.88 17.39
CA THR A 53 0.77 -3.33 17.37
C THR A 53 0.27 -3.04 15.97
N HIS A 54 1.18 -2.65 15.07
CA HIS A 54 0.84 -2.25 13.70
C HIS A 54 1.12 -3.35 12.67
N ALA A 55 1.63 -4.51 13.10
CA ALA A 55 1.63 -5.69 12.24
C ALA A 55 0.19 -6.22 12.09
N SER A 56 -0.17 -6.67 10.88
CA SER A 56 -1.55 -7.02 10.56
C SER A 56 -1.70 -8.45 10.08
N LEU A 57 -2.61 -9.21 10.69
CA LEU A 57 -2.94 -10.57 10.28
C LEU A 57 -3.46 -10.67 8.83
N ILE A 58 -3.93 -9.56 8.25
CA ILE A 58 -4.36 -9.54 6.84
C ILE A 58 -3.19 -9.74 5.87
N GLU A 59 -1.98 -9.31 6.24
CA GLU A 59 -0.76 -9.55 5.46
C GLU A 59 -0.52 -11.06 5.30
N ALA A 60 -0.59 -11.81 6.41
CA ALA A 60 -0.46 -13.25 6.40
C ALA A 60 -1.53 -13.92 5.53
N LYS A 61 -2.78 -13.47 5.62
CA LYS A 61 -3.88 -14.00 4.77
C LYS A 61 -3.62 -13.73 3.28
N ASN A 62 -3.18 -12.51 2.93
CA ASN A 62 -2.85 -12.14 1.56
C ASN A 62 -1.69 -12.98 1.02
N MET A 63 -0.62 -13.17 1.80
CA MET A 63 0.51 -14.02 1.42
C MET A 63 0.09 -15.47 1.15
N LEU A 64 -0.73 -16.06 2.03
CA LEU A 64 -1.26 -17.42 1.82
C LEU A 64 -2.11 -17.50 0.55
N TYR A 65 -2.98 -16.53 0.34
CA TYR A 65 -3.86 -16.49 -0.82
C TYR A 65 -3.08 -16.43 -2.14
N VAL A 66 -2.04 -15.58 -2.19
CA VAL A 66 -1.16 -15.39 -3.35
C VAL A 66 -0.29 -16.62 -3.59
N ALA A 67 0.31 -17.19 -2.54
CA ALA A 67 1.14 -18.39 -2.63
C ALA A 67 0.37 -19.61 -3.15
N GLU A 68 -0.91 -19.75 -2.79
CA GLU A 68 -1.75 -20.87 -3.22
C GLU A 68 -2.15 -20.77 -4.70
N ARG A 69 -2.20 -19.57 -5.27
CA ARG A 69 -2.84 -19.32 -6.58
C ARG A 69 -1.91 -18.80 -7.66
N THR A 70 -0.67 -18.46 -7.32
CA THR A 70 0.28 -17.85 -8.25
C THR A 70 1.70 -18.39 -8.03
N SER A 71 2.57 -18.10 -9.00
CA SER A 71 4.03 -18.27 -8.90
C SER A 71 4.75 -17.01 -8.44
N VAL A 72 4.01 -16.00 -7.94
CA VAL A 72 4.61 -14.79 -7.36
C VAL A 72 5.44 -15.19 -6.14
N PRO A 73 6.72 -14.80 -6.07
CA PRO A 73 7.56 -15.18 -4.96
C PRO A 73 7.16 -14.37 -3.72
N VAL A 74 6.56 -15.05 -2.75
CA VAL A 74 6.21 -14.50 -1.44
C VAL A 74 6.91 -15.30 -0.35
N PRO A 75 7.32 -14.70 0.77
CA PRO A 75 7.93 -15.46 1.86
C PRO A 75 7.01 -16.57 2.37
N ARG A 76 7.56 -17.78 2.55
CA ARG A 76 6.78 -18.89 3.12
C ARG A 76 6.43 -18.59 4.57
N LEU A 77 5.14 -18.62 4.92
CA LEU A 77 4.70 -18.47 6.32
C LEU A 77 4.96 -19.74 7.14
N PHE A 78 5.40 -19.55 8.39
CA PHE A 78 5.55 -20.61 9.39
C PHE A 78 4.43 -20.55 10.42
N SER A 79 4.10 -19.36 10.92
CA SER A 79 2.94 -19.14 11.79
C SER A 79 2.52 -17.68 11.81
N ALA A 80 1.24 -17.41 12.00
CA ALA A 80 0.71 -16.07 12.24
C ALA A 80 -0.35 -16.10 13.33
N TYR A 81 -0.28 -15.18 14.30
CA TYR A 81 -1.23 -15.11 15.41
C TYR A 81 -1.33 -13.71 16.01
N ALA A 82 -2.44 -13.44 16.70
CA ALA A 82 -2.58 -12.29 17.58
C ALA A 82 -2.32 -12.70 19.04
N TYR A 83 -1.70 -11.83 19.82
CA TYR A 83 -1.39 -12.03 21.24
C TYR A 83 -1.98 -10.90 22.07
N GLY A 84 -2.82 -11.24 23.05
CA GLY A 84 -3.48 -10.27 23.92
C GLY A 84 -4.77 -10.81 24.54
N PRO A 85 -5.59 -9.95 25.16
CA PRO A 85 -5.33 -8.52 25.34
C PRO A 85 -4.16 -8.27 26.30
N LEU A 86 -3.39 -7.22 26.03
CA LEU A 86 -2.30 -6.72 26.87
C LEU A 86 -2.80 -5.55 27.72
N ASP A 87 -2.23 -5.40 28.91
CA ASP A 87 -2.50 -4.28 29.80
C ASP A 87 -1.70 -3.05 29.36
N ARG A 88 -2.29 -2.26 28.45
CA ARG A 88 -1.72 -1.01 27.91
C ARG A 88 -2.82 -0.11 27.37
N ASP A 89 -2.49 1.18 27.24
CA ASP A 89 -3.40 2.16 26.66
C ASP A 89 -3.51 1.98 25.14
N VAL A 90 -4.74 2.01 24.61
CA VAL A 90 -4.97 1.94 23.18
C VAL A 90 -4.58 3.23 22.48
N ASP A 91 -4.64 4.38 23.17
CA ASP A 91 -4.31 5.68 22.58
C ASP A 91 -2.80 5.83 22.34
N ASP A 92 -1.98 5.20 23.18
CA ASP A 92 -0.52 5.21 23.07
C ASP A 92 -0.01 4.17 22.06
N PHE A 93 -0.66 3.00 21.97
CA PHE A 93 -0.16 1.84 21.23
C PHE A 93 -0.96 1.48 19.98
N GLY A 94 -2.14 2.07 19.78
CA GLY A 94 -3.08 1.80 18.68
C GLY A 94 -3.87 0.49 18.80
N SER A 95 -3.45 -0.44 19.66
CA SER A 95 -4.09 -1.75 19.83
C SER A 95 -3.71 -2.39 21.16
N VAL A 96 -4.63 -3.12 21.80
CA VAL A 96 -4.33 -3.98 22.97
C VAL A 96 -3.82 -5.38 22.57
N TYR A 97 -3.62 -5.63 21.28
CA TYR A 97 -3.05 -6.88 20.76
C TYR A 97 -1.78 -6.61 19.99
N ASP A 98 -0.81 -7.51 20.11
CA ASP A 98 0.31 -7.60 19.19
C ASP A 98 0.03 -8.69 18.16
N THR A 99 0.35 -8.42 16.90
CA THR A 99 0.38 -9.45 15.86
C THR A 99 1.80 -10.00 15.77
N TYR A 100 1.93 -11.30 15.49
CA TYR A 100 3.18 -11.95 15.16
C TYR A 100 3.04 -12.74 13.86
N ILE A 101 3.94 -12.51 12.92
CA ILE A 101 4.02 -13.21 11.62
C ILE A 101 5.43 -13.76 11.48
N PHE A 102 5.56 -15.07 11.62
CA PHE A 102 6.81 -15.81 11.41
C PHE A 102 6.84 -16.32 9.98
N MET A 103 7.89 -15.96 9.26
CA MET A 103 8.00 -16.25 7.83
C MET A 103 9.45 -16.50 7.43
N GLU A 104 9.63 -16.99 6.22
CA GLU A 104 10.93 -17.21 5.63
C GLU A 104 11.72 -15.90 5.53
N PHE A 105 12.95 -15.92 6.03
CA PHE A 105 13.92 -14.87 5.75
C PHE A 105 14.47 -15.08 4.34
N ILE A 106 14.18 -14.13 3.45
CA ILE A 106 14.62 -14.19 2.06
C ILE A 106 16.02 -13.58 1.94
N GLU A 107 16.97 -14.36 1.44
CA GLU A 107 18.29 -13.84 1.12
C GLU A 107 18.23 -12.89 -0.08
N GLY A 108 18.81 -11.70 0.09
CA GLY A 108 18.90 -10.68 -0.95
C GLY A 108 19.08 -9.29 -0.35
N GLU A 109 19.08 -8.28 -1.20
CA GLU A 109 19.01 -6.86 -0.82
C GLU A 109 17.66 -6.31 -1.30
N ASP A 110 17.05 -5.40 -0.54
CA ASP A 110 15.88 -4.68 -1.02
C ASP A 110 16.26 -3.80 -2.21
N LEU A 111 15.35 -3.70 -3.19
CA LEU A 111 15.63 -3.08 -4.47
C LEU A 111 16.02 -1.60 -4.31
N ALA A 112 15.46 -0.91 -3.32
CA ALA A 112 15.82 0.48 -3.03
C ALA A 112 17.33 0.66 -2.78
N LYS A 113 17.96 -0.27 -2.04
CA LYS A 113 19.40 -0.22 -1.77
C LYS A 113 20.27 -0.72 -2.92
N SER A 114 19.76 -1.64 -3.73
CA SER A 114 20.56 -2.27 -4.80
C SER A 114 20.39 -1.59 -6.16
N TRP A 115 19.30 -0.87 -6.42
CA TRP A 115 18.94 -0.37 -7.75
C TRP A 115 20.02 0.48 -8.41
N GLY A 116 20.62 1.41 -7.65
CA GLY A 116 21.72 2.25 -8.13
C GLY A 116 23.01 1.48 -8.46
N LYS A 117 23.16 0.24 -7.95
CA LYS A 117 24.30 -0.65 -8.20
C LYS A 117 24.05 -1.60 -9.38
N CYS A 118 22.80 -1.78 -9.79
CA CYS A 118 22.43 -2.70 -10.86
C CYS A 118 22.90 -2.21 -12.22
N THR A 119 23.44 -3.13 -13.02
CA THR A 119 23.68 -2.92 -14.45
C THR A 119 22.36 -2.76 -15.21
N SER A 120 22.40 -2.15 -16.39
CA SER A 120 21.21 -2.03 -17.24
C SER A 120 20.58 -3.39 -17.60
N ALA A 121 21.40 -4.44 -17.74
CA ALA A 121 20.92 -5.79 -18.00
C ALA A 121 20.16 -6.36 -16.78
N GLU A 122 20.68 -6.18 -15.56
CA GLU A 122 19.99 -6.60 -14.34
C GLU A 122 18.68 -5.83 -14.14
N LYS A 123 18.68 -4.50 -14.36
CA LYS A 123 17.44 -3.70 -14.29
C LYS A 123 16.39 -4.21 -15.25
N GLN A 124 16.76 -4.56 -16.49
CA GLN A 124 15.84 -5.16 -17.47
C GLN A 124 15.31 -6.53 -17.03
N MET A 125 16.17 -7.37 -16.43
CA MET A 125 15.77 -8.68 -15.91
C MET A 125 14.77 -8.54 -14.75
N ILE A 126 15.06 -7.64 -13.81
CA ILE A 126 14.17 -7.32 -12.68
C ILE A 126 12.82 -6.81 -13.20
N SER A 127 12.80 -5.86 -14.14
CA SER A 127 11.55 -5.39 -14.74
C SER A 127 10.77 -6.50 -15.45
N LYS A 128 11.46 -7.42 -16.13
CA LYS A 128 10.81 -8.56 -16.78
C LYS A 128 10.17 -9.51 -15.76
N ASP A 129 10.87 -9.83 -14.67
CA ASP A 129 10.34 -10.64 -13.58
C ASP A 129 9.11 -9.97 -12.94
N LEU A 130 9.21 -8.68 -12.58
CA LEU A 130 8.10 -7.92 -11.99
C LEU A 130 6.89 -7.87 -12.92
N LYS A 131 7.08 -7.60 -14.21
CA LYS A 131 6.00 -7.59 -15.19
C LYS A 131 5.28 -8.94 -15.27
N LYS A 132 6.05 -10.03 -15.27
CA LYS A 132 5.50 -11.38 -15.23
C LYS A 132 4.66 -11.59 -13.97
N HIS A 133 5.20 -11.27 -12.79
CA HIS A 133 4.53 -11.46 -11.51
C HIS A 133 3.26 -10.62 -11.39
N LEU A 134 3.27 -9.36 -11.79
CA LEU A 134 2.06 -8.52 -11.75
C LEU A 134 1.01 -8.93 -12.78
N THR A 135 1.42 -9.42 -13.95
CA THR A 135 0.48 -9.97 -14.94
C THR A 135 -0.25 -11.19 -14.38
N GLU A 136 0.49 -12.07 -13.70
CA GLU A 136 -0.08 -13.24 -13.02
C GLU A 136 -0.95 -12.84 -11.82
N LEU A 137 -0.51 -11.88 -11.01
CA LEU A 137 -1.30 -11.38 -9.88
C LEU A 137 -2.65 -10.81 -10.35
N ARG A 138 -2.63 -10.02 -11.43
CA ARG A 138 -3.84 -9.42 -12.03
C ARG A 138 -4.74 -10.41 -12.76
N SER A 139 -4.26 -11.63 -13.04
CA SER A 139 -5.09 -12.70 -13.64
C SER A 139 -5.86 -13.52 -12.59
N LEU A 140 -5.64 -13.26 -11.29
CA LEU A 140 -6.45 -13.84 -10.24
C LEU A 140 -7.94 -13.52 -10.47
N PRO A 141 -8.84 -14.48 -10.20
CA PRO A 141 -10.27 -14.27 -10.40
C PRO A 141 -10.79 -13.03 -9.67
N ALA A 142 -11.72 -12.32 -10.29
CA ALA A 142 -12.42 -11.22 -9.65
C ALA A 142 -13.22 -11.74 -8.45
N ALA A 143 -13.12 -11.07 -7.30
CA ALA A 143 -13.85 -11.48 -6.10
C ALA A 143 -15.31 -10.99 -6.05
N GLY A 144 -15.69 -10.07 -6.96
CA GLY A 144 -17.01 -9.44 -6.92
C GLY A 144 -17.17 -8.35 -5.86
N TYR A 145 -16.06 -7.93 -5.24
CA TYR A 145 -16.00 -6.82 -4.29
C TYR A 145 -14.64 -6.10 -4.37
N ILE A 146 -14.55 -4.92 -3.74
CA ILE A 146 -13.30 -4.16 -3.52
C ILE A 146 -12.97 -4.25 -2.03
N GLY A 147 -11.77 -4.75 -1.72
CA GLY A 147 -11.36 -5.08 -0.35
C GLY A 147 -10.29 -6.18 -0.30
N SER A 148 -9.87 -6.54 0.90
CA SER A 148 -8.88 -7.58 1.14
C SER A 148 -9.48 -9.00 1.05
N VAL A 149 -8.64 -10.03 1.12
CA VAL A 149 -9.07 -11.44 1.08
C VAL A 149 -10.12 -11.80 2.11
N HIS A 150 -10.98 -12.77 1.74
CA HIS A 150 -12.09 -13.26 2.55
C HIS A 150 -13.14 -12.20 2.89
N ASP A 151 -13.55 -11.42 1.89
CA ASP A 151 -14.53 -10.33 2.04
C ASP A 151 -14.11 -9.34 3.13
N GLY A 152 -12.80 -9.08 3.23
CA GLY A 152 -12.22 -8.17 4.21
C GLY A 152 -12.31 -6.71 3.76
N PRO A 153 -12.15 -5.75 4.71
CA PRO A 153 -12.15 -4.33 4.37
C PRO A 153 -10.95 -3.97 3.49
N VAL A 154 -11.00 -2.80 2.87
CA VAL A 154 -9.86 -2.13 2.25
C VAL A 154 -8.83 -1.80 3.31
N THR A 155 -7.62 -2.27 3.09
CA THR A 155 -6.47 -2.08 3.98
C THR A 155 -5.56 -0.94 3.54
N ASP A 156 -5.72 -0.43 2.31
CA ASP A 156 -5.03 0.78 1.85
C ASP A 156 -5.31 1.98 2.77
N ILE A 157 -4.24 2.73 3.07
CA ILE A 157 -4.26 3.92 3.93
C ILE A 157 -5.19 5.02 3.43
N ILE A 158 -5.60 5.01 2.16
CA ILE A 158 -6.55 5.99 1.62
C ILE A 158 -7.86 6.04 2.45
N LEU A 159 -8.26 4.91 3.05
CA LEU A 159 -9.45 4.80 3.91
C LEU A 159 -9.11 4.62 5.40
N GLU A 160 -7.85 4.78 5.81
CA GLU A 160 -7.43 4.62 7.21
C GLU A 160 -8.28 5.47 8.17
N TRP A 161 -8.63 6.68 7.73
CA TRP A 161 -9.36 7.67 8.51
C TRP A 161 -10.84 7.76 8.16
N SER A 162 -11.34 6.80 7.40
CA SER A 162 -12.78 6.70 7.14
C SER A 162 -13.49 6.38 8.45
N THR A 163 -14.43 7.24 8.86
CA THR A 163 -15.25 7.05 10.07
C THR A 163 -16.55 6.31 9.79
N THR A 164 -16.87 6.03 8.51
CA THR A 164 -18.14 5.43 8.09
C THR A 164 -17.99 3.96 7.73
N SER A 165 -17.03 3.64 6.85
CA SER A 165 -16.82 2.28 6.34
C SER A 165 -15.45 2.14 5.68
N ARG A 166 -14.87 0.95 5.78
CA ARG A 166 -13.71 0.52 4.99
C ARG A 166 -14.06 -0.61 4.03
N GLY A 167 -15.34 -0.91 3.83
CA GLY A 167 -15.78 -2.01 2.99
C GLY A 167 -15.79 -3.38 3.71
N PRO A 168 -15.79 -4.50 2.96
CA PRO A 168 -15.66 -4.59 1.50
C PRO A 168 -16.78 -3.85 0.75
N PHE A 169 -16.47 -3.33 -0.43
CA PHE A 169 -17.45 -2.60 -1.26
C PHE A 169 -17.96 -3.50 -2.39
N LYS A 170 -19.27 -3.54 -2.59
CA LYS A 170 -19.88 -4.34 -3.67
C LYS A 170 -19.76 -3.69 -5.05
N SER A 171 -19.42 -2.40 -5.09
CA SER A 171 -19.28 -1.65 -6.33
C SER A 171 -18.17 -0.60 -6.22
N GLU A 172 -17.57 -0.28 -7.36
CA GLU A 172 -16.64 0.84 -7.49
C GLU A 172 -17.29 2.18 -7.12
N ALA A 173 -18.59 2.35 -7.38
CA ALA A 173 -19.31 3.57 -7.00
C ALA A 173 -19.32 3.77 -5.49
N ASP A 174 -19.59 2.72 -4.70
CA ASP A 174 -19.59 2.80 -3.23
C ASP A 174 -18.18 3.07 -2.69
N PHE A 175 -17.16 2.46 -3.31
CA PHE A 175 -15.77 2.70 -2.98
C PHE A 175 -15.35 4.16 -3.24
N ASN A 176 -15.64 4.67 -4.45
CA ASN A 176 -15.34 6.04 -4.85
C ASN A 176 -16.05 7.07 -3.97
N ALA A 177 -17.33 6.84 -3.67
CA ALA A 177 -18.10 7.69 -2.76
C ALA A 177 -17.44 7.74 -1.38
N THR A 178 -16.98 6.59 -0.86
CA THR A 178 -16.32 6.51 0.45
C THR A 178 -14.97 7.24 0.45
N ILE A 179 -14.16 7.12 -0.60
CA ILE A 179 -12.91 7.89 -0.74
C ILE A 179 -13.21 9.39 -0.75
N ALA A 180 -14.18 9.82 -1.58
CA ALA A 180 -14.54 11.23 -1.70
C ALA A 180 -15.05 11.79 -0.37
N ASP A 181 -15.91 11.07 0.33
CA ASP A 181 -16.46 11.48 1.62
C ASP A 181 -15.37 11.52 2.71
N THR A 182 -14.46 10.54 2.73
CA THR A 182 -13.30 10.52 3.65
C THR A 182 -12.40 11.73 3.43
N PHE A 183 -12.13 12.08 2.16
CA PHE A 183 -11.32 13.25 1.83
C PHE A 183 -12.03 14.56 2.16
N VAL A 184 -13.32 14.67 1.83
CA VAL A 184 -14.15 15.86 2.13
C VAL A 184 -14.27 16.09 3.63
N ALA A 185 -14.41 15.04 4.44
CA ALA A 185 -14.50 15.18 5.89
C ALA A 185 -13.24 15.81 6.51
N LYS A 186 -12.08 15.69 5.85
CA LYS A 186 -10.80 16.26 6.30
C LYS A 186 -10.49 17.64 5.77
N THR A 187 -11.22 18.11 4.76
CA THR A 187 -10.95 19.42 4.16
C THR A 187 -11.94 20.47 4.63
N LYS A 188 -11.46 21.70 4.83
CA LYS A 188 -12.31 22.86 5.13
C LYS A 188 -12.94 23.47 3.86
N GLY A 189 -12.53 23.01 2.67
CA GLY A 189 -12.97 23.54 1.38
C GLY A 189 -14.15 22.80 0.75
N GLN A 190 -14.79 23.43 -0.24
CA GLN A 190 -15.86 22.84 -1.05
C GLN A 190 -15.30 21.99 -2.20
N VAL A 191 -14.50 20.97 -1.89
CA VAL A 191 -13.81 20.15 -2.91
C VAL A 191 -14.60 18.93 -3.37
N GLY A 192 -15.77 18.65 -2.77
CA GLY A 192 -16.50 17.40 -3.01
C GLY A 192 -16.88 17.17 -4.48
N ALA A 193 -17.35 18.19 -5.18
CA ALA A 193 -17.67 18.08 -6.61
C ALA A 193 -16.41 17.83 -7.47
N TYR A 194 -15.28 18.43 -7.08
CA TYR A 194 -13.99 18.24 -7.77
C TYR A 194 -13.50 16.81 -7.64
N VAL A 195 -13.46 16.27 -6.41
CA VAL A 195 -13.00 14.91 -6.13
C VAL A 195 -13.91 13.87 -6.79
N ARG A 196 -15.23 13.99 -6.64
CA ARG A 196 -16.17 13.05 -7.26
C ARG A 196 -16.07 13.07 -8.78
N GLY A 197 -15.96 14.25 -9.40
CA GLY A 197 -15.78 14.39 -10.84
C GLY A 197 -14.51 13.72 -11.38
N MET A 198 -13.43 13.68 -10.58
CA MET A 198 -12.19 13.00 -10.96
C MET A 198 -12.29 11.47 -10.84
N ILE A 199 -12.84 10.97 -9.72
CA ILE A 199 -12.82 9.52 -9.42
C ILE A 199 -13.93 8.78 -10.20
N ASP A 200 -15.09 9.40 -10.43
CA ASP A 200 -16.21 8.74 -11.13
C ASP A 200 -16.14 8.83 -12.66
N ALA A 201 -15.07 9.40 -13.21
CA ALA A 201 -14.95 9.67 -14.64
C ALA A 201 -14.94 8.41 -15.53
N HIS A 202 -14.46 7.28 -14.98
CA HIS A 202 -14.32 6.03 -15.73
C HIS A 202 -14.75 4.84 -14.87
N LYS A 203 -15.15 3.75 -15.53
CA LYS A 203 -15.37 2.44 -14.92
C LYS A 203 -14.17 1.56 -15.16
N HIS A 204 -13.75 0.83 -14.13
CA HIS A 204 -12.52 0.06 -14.19
C HIS A 204 -12.76 -1.43 -13.95
N GLY A 205 -11.85 -2.25 -14.46
CA GLY A 205 -11.76 -3.64 -14.03
C GLY A 205 -11.33 -3.69 -12.56
N ILE A 206 -11.84 -4.66 -11.81
CA ILE A 206 -11.40 -4.91 -10.45
C ILE A 206 -10.42 -6.08 -10.47
N VAL A 207 -9.18 -5.84 -10.06
CA VAL A 207 -8.06 -6.79 -10.14
C VAL A 207 -7.35 -6.89 -8.79
N PHE A 208 -6.72 -8.03 -8.53
CA PHE A 208 -5.88 -8.18 -7.35
C PHE A 208 -4.61 -7.33 -7.50
N THR A 209 -4.32 -6.52 -6.50
CA THR A 209 -3.28 -5.47 -6.50
C THR A 209 -2.46 -5.59 -5.22
N HIS A 210 -1.15 -5.33 -5.28
CA HIS A 210 -0.28 -5.37 -4.11
C HIS A 210 -0.57 -4.18 -3.18
N GLY A 211 -0.76 -2.99 -3.74
CA GLY A 211 -1.18 -1.79 -3.02
C GLY A 211 -0.02 -1.00 -2.42
N ASP A 212 1.13 -1.64 -2.19
CA ASP A 212 2.36 -0.96 -1.75
C ASP A 212 3.61 -1.43 -2.50
N LEU A 213 3.56 -1.47 -3.84
CA LEU A 213 4.67 -1.96 -4.66
C LEU A 213 5.80 -0.92 -4.82
N ARG A 214 6.59 -0.74 -3.78
CA ARG A 214 7.79 0.11 -3.77
C ARG A 214 9.09 -0.70 -3.86
N PRO A 215 10.23 -0.10 -4.26
CA PRO A 215 11.53 -0.76 -4.24
C PRO A 215 11.91 -1.37 -2.88
N HIS A 216 11.46 -0.79 -1.76
CA HIS A 216 11.70 -1.36 -0.43
C HIS A 216 11.01 -2.73 -0.20
N ASN A 217 9.94 -3.00 -0.95
CA ASN A 217 9.12 -4.20 -0.83
C ASN A 217 9.46 -5.27 -1.88
N ILE A 218 10.58 -5.10 -2.59
CA ILE A 218 11.07 -6.03 -3.61
C ILE A 218 12.47 -6.49 -3.19
N ILE A 219 12.62 -7.79 -2.93
CA ILE A 219 13.93 -8.38 -2.62
C ILE A 219 14.54 -8.93 -3.90
N VAL A 220 15.81 -8.60 -4.14
CA VAL A 220 16.55 -9.08 -5.31
C VAL A 220 17.85 -9.78 -4.92
N LYS A 221 18.23 -10.76 -5.74
CA LYS A 221 19.52 -11.45 -5.67
C LYS A 221 19.98 -11.77 -7.08
N ASN A 222 21.22 -11.41 -7.42
CA ASN A 222 21.82 -11.67 -8.74
C ASN A 222 20.96 -11.16 -9.91
N GLY A 223 20.39 -9.95 -9.80
CA GLY A 223 19.56 -9.34 -10.85
C GLY A 223 18.19 -10.00 -11.06
N ARG A 224 17.71 -10.82 -10.12
CA ARG A 224 16.40 -11.49 -10.16
C ARG A 224 15.56 -11.10 -8.96
N VAL A 225 14.24 -11.03 -9.16
CA VAL A 225 13.29 -10.89 -8.06
C VAL A 225 13.23 -12.21 -7.29
N THR A 226 13.54 -12.17 -5.99
CA THR A 226 13.49 -13.34 -5.11
C THR A 226 12.30 -13.33 -4.16
N ALA A 227 11.76 -12.15 -3.84
CA ALA A 227 10.49 -12.01 -3.14
C ALA A 227 9.85 -10.63 -3.36
N ILE A 228 8.52 -10.61 -3.30
CA ILE A 228 7.72 -9.41 -3.05
C ILE A 228 7.17 -9.56 -1.63
N ILE A 229 7.33 -8.52 -0.81
CA ILE A 229 7.00 -8.53 0.63
C ILE A 229 6.03 -7.40 0.97
N ASP A 230 5.56 -7.38 2.22
CA ASP A 230 4.67 -6.35 2.77
C ASP A 230 3.28 -6.30 2.10
N TRP A 231 2.57 -7.42 2.20
CA TRP A 231 1.26 -7.65 1.57
C TRP A 231 0.07 -7.10 2.37
N GLU A 232 0.28 -6.21 3.33
CA GLU A 232 -0.76 -5.74 4.24
C GLU A 232 -1.85 -4.90 3.53
N MET A 233 -1.48 -4.19 2.45
CA MET A 233 -2.41 -3.37 1.66
C MET A 233 -3.06 -4.11 0.49
N ALA A 234 -2.69 -5.38 0.26
CA ALA A 234 -3.13 -6.13 -0.90
C ALA A 234 -4.62 -6.51 -0.84
N GLY A 235 -5.22 -6.59 -2.04
CA GLY A 235 -6.65 -6.86 -2.20
C GLY A 235 -7.13 -6.61 -3.61
N TRP A 236 -8.44 -6.64 -3.82
CA TRP A 236 -9.09 -6.28 -5.08
C TRP A 236 -9.37 -4.79 -5.14
N TYR A 237 -8.86 -4.14 -6.17
CA TYR A 237 -8.97 -2.70 -6.41
C TYR A 237 -9.17 -2.41 -7.90
N PRO A 238 -9.58 -1.18 -8.28
CA PRO A 238 -9.57 -0.73 -9.67
C PRO A 238 -8.21 -0.97 -10.36
N ASP A 239 -8.21 -1.31 -11.64
CA ASP A 239 -7.01 -1.69 -12.40
C ASP A 239 -5.91 -0.61 -12.50
N TYR A 240 -6.28 0.66 -12.29
CA TYR A 240 -5.35 1.79 -12.21
C TYR A 240 -4.66 1.93 -10.85
N TRP A 241 -5.09 1.20 -9.82
CA TRP A 241 -4.76 1.48 -8.43
C TRP A 241 -3.25 1.44 -8.15
N GLU A 242 -2.57 0.37 -8.56
CA GLU A 242 -1.11 0.23 -8.41
C GLU A 242 -0.35 1.38 -9.12
N PHE A 243 -0.85 1.83 -10.28
CA PHE A 243 -0.23 2.91 -11.05
C PHE A 243 -0.35 4.26 -10.33
N VAL A 244 -1.53 4.58 -9.79
CA VAL A 244 -1.73 5.81 -9.00
C VAL A 244 -0.95 5.76 -7.69
N LYS A 245 -0.88 4.59 -7.04
CA LYS A 245 -0.12 4.43 -5.79
C LYS A 245 1.36 4.70 -5.97
N ALA A 246 1.95 4.35 -7.11
CA ALA A 246 3.32 4.73 -7.43
C ALA A 246 3.55 6.25 -7.34
N PHE A 247 2.61 7.09 -7.80
CA PHE A 247 2.72 8.56 -7.68
C PHE A 247 2.63 9.07 -6.24
N HIS A 248 1.91 8.35 -5.39
CA HIS A 248 1.78 8.73 -3.98
C HIS A 248 3.00 8.32 -3.16
N LEU A 249 3.69 7.26 -3.58
CA LEU A 249 4.67 6.54 -2.77
C LEU A 249 6.13 6.75 -3.21
N GLU A 250 6.35 7.05 -4.49
CA GLU A 250 7.69 7.17 -5.07
C GLU A 250 8.14 8.64 -5.19
N ASN A 251 9.41 8.90 -4.90
CA ASN A 251 10.03 10.22 -5.09
C ASN A 251 10.61 10.43 -6.49
N PHE A 252 10.58 9.40 -7.36
CA PHE A 252 11.04 9.43 -8.75
C PHE A 252 12.43 10.06 -8.96
N THR A 253 13.40 9.71 -8.10
CA THR A 253 14.74 10.30 -8.09
C THR A 253 15.71 9.67 -9.09
N ASP A 254 15.36 8.54 -9.69
CA ASP A 254 16.21 7.81 -10.62
C ASP A 254 15.40 7.16 -11.78
N ASP A 255 16.06 6.31 -12.56
CA ASP A 255 15.47 5.63 -13.72
C ASP A 255 14.45 4.53 -13.35
N TRP A 256 14.24 4.22 -12.07
CA TRP A 256 13.21 3.28 -11.61
C TRP A 256 11.83 3.62 -12.19
N ALA A 257 11.49 4.90 -12.22
CA ALA A 257 10.22 5.39 -12.78
C ALA A 257 9.97 4.86 -14.20
N SER A 258 11.00 4.91 -15.05
CA SER A 258 10.93 4.47 -16.44
C SER A 258 10.72 2.96 -16.55
N HIS A 259 11.38 2.20 -15.66
CA HIS A 259 11.23 0.76 -15.58
C HIS A 259 9.85 0.35 -15.06
N LEU A 260 9.35 1.05 -14.04
CA LEU A 260 8.04 0.83 -13.45
C LEU A 260 6.92 1.09 -14.47
N LEU A 261 7.06 2.11 -15.32
CA LEU A 261 6.13 2.35 -16.45
C LEU A 261 6.06 1.18 -17.44
N GLY A 262 7.16 0.46 -17.65
CA GLY A 262 7.19 -0.74 -18.51
C GLY A 262 6.60 -1.99 -17.82
N VAL A 263 6.61 -2.01 -16.49
CA VAL A 263 6.08 -3.07 -15.63
C VAL A 263 4.57 -2.94 -15.44
N LEU A 264 4.10 -1.73 -15.12
CA LEU A 264 2.70 -1.43 -14.89
C LEU A 264 1.95 -1.17 -16.20
N THR A 265 0.63 -1.24 -16.15
CA THR A 265 -0.23 -0.71 -17.22
C THR A 265 -0.45 0.77 -16.93
N PRO A 266 0.06 1.70 -17.76
CA PRO A 266 -0.13 3.12 -17.51
C PRO A 266 -1.61 3.50 -17.59
N TYR A 267 -2.06 4.28 -16.62
CA TYR A 267 -3.41 4.85 -16.61
C TYR A 267 -3.32 6.34 -16.90
N TYR A 268 -3.50 6.69 -18.18
CA TYR A 268 -3.59 8.07 -18.62
C TYR A 268 -5.05 8.42 -18.89
N CYS A 269 -5.45 9.65 -18.56
CA CYS A 269 -6.68 10.22 -19.08
C CYS A 269 -6.64 10.08 -20.60
N ARG A 270 -7.48 9.24 -21.19
CA ARG A 270 -7.56 9.16 -22.66
C ARG A 270 -7.91 10.56 -23.16
N GLU A 271 -7.21 11.02 -24.19
CA GLU A 271 -7.70 12.16 -24.96
C GLU A 271 -9.14 11.85 -25.38
N ARG A 272 -9.98 12.87 -25.22
CA ARG A 272 -11.43 12.83 -25.43
C ARG A 272 -11.77 11.98 -26.65
N ASP A 273 -12.78 11.13 -26.50
CA ASP A 273 -13.49 10.54 -27.61
C ASP A 273 -13.74 11.62 -28.70
N PRO A 274 -13.23 11.43 -29.93
CA PRO A 274 -13.46 12.39 -31.01
C PRO A 274 -14.95 12.62 -31.31
N THR A 275 -15.86 11.73 -30.86
CA THR A 275 -17.31 11.92 -31.05
C THR A 275 -17.94 12.92 -30.09
N CYS A 276 -17.24 13.39 -29.05
CA CYS A 276 -17.70 14.44 -28.14
C CYS A 276 -17.40 15.86 -28.66
N GLN A 277 -17.56 16.11 -29.97
CA GLN A 277 -17.39 17.44 -30.58
C GLN A 277 -18.69 18.24 -30.82
N GLU A 278 -19.85 17.80 -30.33
CA GLU A 278 -21.07 18.59 -30.49
C GLU A 278 -21.51 19.28 -29.19
N ASN A 279 -21.61 20.61 -29.28
CA ASN A 279 -22.22 21.56 -28.34
C ASN A 279 -21.31 22.33 -27.38
N ILE A 280 -20.13 22.77 -27.83
CA ILE A 280 -19.64 24.08 -27.37
C ILE A 280 -20.40 25.14 -28.17
N ARG A 281 -21.54 25.61 -27.62
CA ARG A 281 -22.08 26.92 -28.03
C ARG A 281 -20.97 27.94 -27.82
N SER A 282 -20.80 28.79 -28.83
CA SER A 282 -19.75 29.82 -28.91
C SER A 282 -19.50 30.53 -27.58
N PRO A 283 -18.24 30.91 -27.26
CA PRO A 283 -17.96 31.64 -26.04
C PRO A 283 -18.79 32.92 -25.97
N VAL A 284 -19.53 33.11 -24.89
CA VAL A 284 -20.11 34.41 -24.55
C VAL A 284 -18.94 35.39 -24.46
N GLN A 285 -18.91 36.37 -25.37
CA GLN A 285 -17.95 37.45 -25.29
C GLN A 285 -18.26 38.30 -24.05
N VAL A 286 -17.42 38.15 -23.02
CA VAL A 286 -17.40 39.08 -21.89
C VAL A 286 -16.60 40.30 -22.34
N GLN A 287 -17.28 41.44 -22.53
CA GLN A 287 -16.60 42.73 -22.70
C GLN A 287 -15.92 43.12 -21.39
N VAL A 288 -14.58 43.19 -21.40
CA VAL A 288 -13.78 43.71 -20.29
C VAL A 288 -13.63 45.22 -20.48
N GLY A 289 -14.22 46.00 -19.58
CA GLY A 289 -14.01 47.44 -19.47
C GLY A 289 -12.57 47.75 -19.04
N SER A 290 -12.02 48.82 -19.62
CA SER A 290 -10.66 49.32 -19.41
C SER A 290 -10.40 49.77 -17.95
N GLY A 291 -9.34 49.25 -17.33
CA GLY A 291 -8.84 49.73 -16.04
C GLY A 291 -7.38 49.32 -15.78
N SER A 292 -6.49 50.31 -15.91
CA SER A 292 -5.08 50.46 -15.48
C SER A 292 -4.21 49.26 -15.04
N GLN A 293 -3.02 49.23 -15.62
CA GLN A 293 -1.84 48.40 -15.30
C GLN A 293 -1.43 48.42 -13.81
N ALA A 294 -1.12 47.23 -13.28
CA ALA A 294 -0.18 47.05 -12.19
C ALA A 294 0.66 45.78 -12.44
N THR A 295 1.98 45.90 -12.31
CA THR A 295 3.00 44.86 -12.49
C THR A 295 2.93 43.76 -11.40
N PRO A 296 3.29 42.50 -11.70
CA PRO A 296 3.28 41.42 -10.70
C PRO A 296 4.62 41.37 -9.92
N PRO A 297 4.62 41.04 -8.61
CA PRO A 297 5.84 40.62 -7.94
C PRO A 297 6.06 39.12 -8.17
N GLN A 298 7.30 38.77 -8.55
CA GLN A 298 7.84 37.42 -8.46
C GLN A 298 7.87 36.97 -6.99
N LYS A 299 7.49 35.72 -6.72
CA LYS A 299 8.11 34.87 -5.69
C LYS A 299 7.78 33.40 -5.96
N SER A 300 8.85 32.64 -6.21
CA SER A 300 8.90 31.19 -6.18
C SER A 300 8.46 30.68 -4.80
N THR A 301 7.59 29.68 -4.76
CA THR A 301 7.41 28.84 -3.57
C THR A 301 7.74 27.41 -3.95
N ASP A 302 8.81 26.97 -3.32
CA ASP A 302 9.42 25.65 -3.34
C ASP A 302 8.52 24.68 -2.57
N PHE A 303 8.20 23.52 -3.15
CA PHE A 303 7.28 22.52 -2.58
C PHE A 303 7.98 21.54 -1.62
N SER A 304 9.21 21.81 -1.22
CA SER A 304 10.04 20.89 -0.42
C SER A 304 9.85 20.96 1.11
N GLU A 305 9.01 21.85 1.65
CA GLU A 305 8.90 22.05 3.11
C GLU A 305 7.87 21.16 3.85
N TYR A 306 7.19 20.22 3.17
CA TYR A 306 6.20 19.34 3.83
C TYR A 306 6.72 17.96 4.27
N LEU A 307 8.03 17.70 4.18
CA LEU A 307 8.62 16.36 4.41
C LEU A 307 9.57 16.23 5.61
N SER A 308 9.34 16.97 6.70
CA SER A 308 10.05 16.73 7.98
C SER A 308 9.09 16.63 9.19
N HIS A 309 8.91 15.40 9.68
CA HIS A 309 8.35 15.03 11.01
C HIS A 309 9.21 15.59 12.18
N PRO A 310 8.80 15.62 13.49
CA PRO A 310 7.85 14.73 14.20
C PRO A 310 6.92 15.39 15.30
N SER A 311 6.05 14.54 15.87
CA SER A 311 5.33 14.55 17.16
C SER A 311 5.41 15.72 18.18
N CYS A 312 4.26 15.94 18.83
CA CYS A 312 4.00 16.50 20.18
C CYS A 312 4.13 18.02 20.40
N ALA A 313 2.98 18.71 20.50
CA ALA A 313 2.68 19.72 21.53
C ALA A 313 1.20 20.12 21.48
N VAL A 314 0.47 19.90 22.56
CA VAL A 314 -0.80 20.59 22.88
C VAL A 314 -0.46 21.72 23.85
N PRO A 315 -0.98 22.95 23.69
CA PRO A 315 -1.08 23.89 24.79
C PRO A 315 -2.52 24.02 25.29
N ASP A 316 -2.61 24.21 26.61
CA ASP A 316 -3.81 24.45 27.44
C ASP A 316 -4.74 25.56 26.92
#